data_AF-A0A1V2LI61-F1
#
_entry.id   AF-A0A1V2LI61-F1
#
_cell.length_a   1.000
_cell.length_b   1.000
_cell.length_c   1.000
_cell.angle_alpha   90.00
_cell.angle_beta   90.00
_cell.angle_gamma   90.00
#
_symmetry.space_group_name_H-M   'P 1'
#
loop_
_entity.id
_entity.type
_entity.pdbx_description
1 polymer ?
#
loop_
_entity_poly.entity_id
_entity_poly.type
_entity_poly.pdbx_seq_one_letter_code
_entity_poly.pdbx_strand_id
1 'polypeptide(L)'
;MDYQNRVGSKKGSGGIAGSAETNQYRRERVKNLLQSKISIESDPYVLKNRSGVYECKLCLTTHLSENQKTLNKGLIIVAKFENIKVDVTPMYKFLASSEQKKEPEDPSFQYLVLSAEPYENIAIKIPSDKIDFSNDKIWDYWDPDTKEYCLQFFFLNK
;
A
#
# COMPACT_ATOMS: atom_id res chain seq x y z
N MET A 1 -42.45 0.24 44.85
CA MET A 1 -41.23 -0.32 44.21
C MET A 1 -41.67 -0.90 42.88
N ASP A 2 -41.37 -0.19 41.78
CA ASP A 2 -41.74 -0.59 40.43
C ASP A 2 -40.89 -1.77 39.95
N TYR A 3 -41.56 -2.86 39.57
CA TYR A 3 -40.95 -4.12 39.15
C TYR A 3 -40.88 -4.28 37.62
N GLN A 4 -40.91 -3.18 36.85
CA GLN A 4 -41.05 -3.24 35.38
C GLN A 4 -39.75 -3.38 34.58
N ASN A 5 -38.56 -3.32 35.19
CA ASN A 5 -37.28 -3.43 34.47
C ASN A 5 -36.35 -4.50 35.06
N ARG A 6 -36.75 -5.77 34.96
CA ARG A 6 -35.83 -6.90 35.11
C ARG A 6 -35.83 -7.74 33.82
N VAL A 7 -34.93 -7.39 32.90
CA VAL A 7 -34.49 -8.28 31.81
C VAL A 7 -33.79 -9.49 32.43
N GLY A 8 -34.54 -10.58 32.56
CA GLY A 8 -34.05 -11.86 33.04
C GLY A 8 -33.33 -12.61 31.93
N SER A 9 -32.00 -12.61 31.95
CA SER A 9 -31.22 -13.67 31.30
C SER A 9 -31.07 -14.83 32.27
N LYS A 10 -31.78 -15.93 32.01
CA LYS A 10 -31.56 -17.20 32.70
C LYS A 10 -30.11 -17.65 32.46
N LYS A 11 -29.40 -17.93 33.55
CA LYS A 11 -28.04 -18.48 33.54
C LYS A 11 -28.10 -19.91 32.95
N GLY A 12 -27.76 -20.06 31.66
CA GLY A 12 -27.61 -21.38 31.02
C GLY A 12 -28.18 -21.54 29.60
N SER A 13 -28.89 -20.57 29.03
CA SER A 13 -29.36 -20.65 27.63
C SER A 13 -28.44 -19.88 26.69
N GLY A 14 -27.33 -20.49 26.29
CA GLY A 14 -26.48 -19.99 25.21
C GLY A 14 -27.16 -20.19 23.85
N GLY A 15 -28.23 -19.43 23.59
CA GLY A 15 -28.83 -19.34 22.27
C GLY A 15 -27.87 -18.66 21.30
N ILE A 16 -27.77 -19.18 20.08
CA ILE A 16 -27.05 -18.52 18.98
C ILE A 16 -27.71 -17.15 18.80
N ALA A 17 -26.93 -16.08 18.98
CA ALA A 17 -27.42 -14.70 18.90
C ALA A 17 -28.22 -14.51 17.61
N GLY A 18 -29.45 -13.98 17.73
CA GLY A 18 -30.30 -13.74 16.57
C GLY A 18 -29.61 -12.81 15.57
N SER A 19 -29.94 -12.93 14.28
CA SER A 19 -29.36 -12.07 13.23
C SER A 19 -29.49 -10.58 13.53
N ALA A 20 -30.57 -10.18 14.21
CA ALA A 20 -30.79 -8.82 14.70
C ALA A 20 -29.77 -8.39 15.77
N GLU A 21 -29.49 -9.24 16.75
CA GLU A 21 -28.52 -8.97 17.82
C GLU A 21 -27.09 -8.95 17.28
N THR A 22 -26.74 -9.86 16.37
CA THR A 22 -25.42 -9.84 15.71
C THR A 22 -25.25 -8.59 14.84
N ASN A 23 -26.31 -8.14 14.17
CA ASN A 23 -26.30 -6.90 13.39
C ASN A 23 -26.16 -5.66 14.26
N GLN A 24 -26.84 -5.62 15.40
CA GLN A 24 -26.70 -4.53 16.37
C GLN A 24 -25.29 -4.49 16.96
N TYR A 25 -24.75 -5.64 17.39
CA TYR A 25 -23.38 -5.75 17.90
C TYR A 25 -22.35 -5.31 16.84
N ARG A 26 -22.55 -5.70 15.57
CA ARG A 26 -21.68 -5.27 14.46
C ARG A 26 -21.74 -3.76 14.25
N ARG A 27 -22.94 -3.17 14.27
CA ARG A 27 -23.12 -1.71 14.15
C ARG A 27 -22.48 -0.95 15.30
N GLU A 28 -22.64 -1.41 16.53
CA GLU A 28 -22.01 -0.80 17.71
C GLU A 28 -20.49 -0.94 17.67
N ARG A 29 -19.98 -2.11 17.28
CA ARG A 29 -18.53 -2.32 17.13
C ARG A 29 -17.93 -1.46 16.01
N VAL A 30 -18.60 -1.34 14.86
CA VAL A 30 -18.19 -0.44 13.77
C VAL A 30 -18.24 1.02 14.22
N LYS A 31 -19.28 1.43 14.96
CA LYS A 31 -19.38 2.77 15.55
C LYS A 31 -18.22 3.04 16.51
N ASN A 32 -17.85 2.08 17.35
CA ASN A 32 -16.71 2.20 18.27
C ASN A 32 -15.36 2.26 17.53
N LEU A 33 -15.16 1.47 16.47
CA LEU A 33 -13.97 1.52 15.62
C LEU A 33 -13.85 2.85 14.84
N LEU A 34 -14.97 3.40 14.39
CA LEU A 34 -15.02 4.71 13.73
C LEU A 34 -14.81 5.87 14.72
N GLN A 35 -15.21 5.67 15.98
CA GLN A 35 -15.05 6.64 17.07
C GLN A 35 -13.64 6.60 17.67
N SER A 36 -12.93 5.48 17.57
CA SER A 36 -11.46 5.45 17.68
C SER A 36 -10.83 6.07 16.44
N LYS A 37 -11.14 7.34 16.17
CA LYS A 37 -10.28 8.19 15.36
C LYS A 37 -8.96 8.26 16.10
N ILE A 38 -7.94 7.61 15.58
CA ILE A 38 -6.58 7.74 16.09
C ILE A 38 -6.20 9.20 15.86
N SER A 39 -6.32 10.03 16.89
CA SER A 39 -5.92 11.43 16.80
C SER A 39 -4.41 11.48 16.76
N ILE A 40 -3.86 12.25 15.83
CA ILE A 40 -2.41 12.44 15.71
C ILE A 40 -1.81 13.12 16.94
N GLU A 41 -2.62 13.87 17.68
CA GLU A 41 -2.28 14.41 19.00
C GLU A 41 -1.95 13.33 20.03
N SER A 42 -2.53 12.13 19.87
CA SER A 42 -2.29 10.98 20.75
C SER A 42 -1.15 10.08 20.30
N ASP A 43 -0.60 10.30 19.10
CA ASP A 43 0.47 9.49 18.51
C ASP A 43 1.84 9.94 19.08
N PRO A 44 2.51 9.15 19.93
CA PRO A 44 3.76 9.55 20.60
C PRO A 44 4.92 9.85 19.63
N TYR A 45 4.78 9.42 18.37
CA TYR A 45 5.80 9.52 17.35
C TYR A 45 5.54 10.65 16.34
N VAL A 46 4.40 11.34 16.37
CA VAL A 46 4.09 12.44 15.46
C VAL A 46 3.93 13.74 16.25
N LEU A 47 4.77 14.73 15.97
CA LEU A 47 4.81 16.01 16.68
C LEU A 47 4.56 17.16 15.73
N LYS A 48 3.81 18.18 16.12
CA LYS A 48 3.65 19.40 15.31
C LYS A 48 4.71 20.43 15.70
N ASN A 49 5.55 20.86 14.77
CA ASN A 49 6.55 21.89 15.01
C ASN A 49 5.91 23.30 15.01
N ARG A 50 6.62 24.32 15.51
CA ARG A 50 6.19 25.73 15.57
C ARG A 50 5.79 26.32 14.23
N SER A 51 6.34 25.78 13.14
CA SER A 51 6.00 26.14 11.76
C SER A 51 4.70 25.49 11.25
N GLY A 52 4.03 24.66 12.06
CA GLY A 52 2.77 23.99 11.71
C GLY A 52 2.92 22.67 10.94
N VAL A 53 4.15 22.22 10.67
CA VAL A 53 4.50 20.98 9.97
C VAL A 53 4.62 19.80 10.95
N TYR A 54 4.25 18.58 10.55
CA TYR A 54 4.30 17.39 11.41
C TYR A 54 5.65 16.66 11.29
N GLU A 55 6.40 16.51 12.37
CA GLU A 55 7.62 15.71 12.47
C GLU A 55 7.28 14.28 12.90
N CYS A 56 7.60 13.29 12.07
CA CYS A 56 7.47 11.86 12.39
C CYS A 56 8.80 11.31 12.90
N LYS A 57 8.85 10.91 14.18
CA LYS A 57 10.03 10.26 14.80
C LYS A 57 10.31 8.86 14.28
N LEU A 58 9.29 8.14 13.80
CA LEU A 58 9.46 6.83 13.16
C LEU A 58 10.11 6.96 11.77
N CYS A 59 9.79 8.04 11.07
CA CYS A 59 10.14 8.26 9.67
C CYS A 59 11.33 9.21 9.51
N LEU A 60 11.78 9.85 10.60
CA LEU A 60 12.78 10.92 10.64
C LEU A 60 12.57 12.01 9.56
N THR A 61 11.31 12.33 9.25
CA THR A 61 10.90 13.26 8.19
C THR A 61 9.79 14.19 8.65
N THR A 62 9.60 15.28 7.91
CA THR A 62 8.52 16.26 8.10
C THR A 62 7.40 16.04 7.08
N HIS A 63 6.14 16.12 7.53
CA HIS A 63 4.92 15.88 6.77
C HIS A 63 4.04 17.13 6.76
N LEU A 64 3.40 17.40 5.63
CA LEU A 64 2.52 18.56 5.43
C LEU A 64 1.09 18.28 5.88
N SER A 65 0.68 17.01 5.98
CA SER A 65 -0.66 16.62 6.39
C SER A 65 -0.69 15.40 7.29
N GLU A 66 -1.78 15.28 8.03
CA GLU A 66 -2.07 14.23 9.00
C GLU A 66 -2.11 12.81 8.39
N ASN A 67 -2.50 12.70 7.12
CA ASN A 67 -2.62 11.42 6.41
C ASN A 67 -1.37 11.03 5.63
N GLN A 68 -0.29 11.83 5.65
CA GLN A 68 0.99 11.42 5.08
C GLN A 68 1.73 10.45 6.01
N LYS A 69 1.06 9.38 6.44
CA LYS A 69 1.72 8.28 7.15
C LYS A 69 2.52 7.48 6.13
N THR A 70 3.83 7.65 6.20
CA THR A 70 4.91 7.02 5.41
C THR A 70 5.14 7.62 4.02
N LEU A 71 6.17 8.49 3.92
CA LEU A 71 6.84 8.83 2.66
C LEU A 71 7.66 7.60 2.22
N ASN A 72 6.98 6.52 1.83
CA ASN A 72 7.67 5.41 1.19
C ASN A 72 8.32 5.95 -0.08
N LYS A 73 9.64 5.79 -0.21
CA LYS A 73 10.32 6.08 -1.47
C LYS A 73 9.68 5.17 -2.53
N GLY A 74 9.28 5.73 -3.65
CA GLY A 74 8.70 4.95 -4.74
C GLY A 74 9.17 5.49 -6.08
N LEU A 75 9.04 4.67 -7.11
CA LEU A 75 9.33 5.02 -8.49
C LEU A 75 8.10 4.74 -9.33
N ILE A 76 7.81 5.67 -10.25
CA ILE A 76 6.78 5.51 -11.29
C ILE A 76 7.50 5.55 -12.62
N ILE A 77 7.20 4.57 -13.46
CA ILE A 77 7.74 4.45 -14.82
C ILE A 77 6.57 4.41 -15.77
N VAL A 78 6.65 5.25 -16.80
CA VAL A 78 5.68 5.29 -17.89
C VAL A 78 6.44 5.01 -19.18
N ALA A 79 6.06 3.94 -19.86
CA ALA A 79 6.63 3.53 -21.13
C ALA A 79 5.54 3.54 -22.21
N LYS A 80 5.85 4.09 -23.39
CA LYS A 80 4.91 4.18 -24.51
C LYS A 80 5.29 3.19 -25.62
N PHE A 81 4.35 2.37 -26.04
CA PHE A 81 4.55 1.29 -27.02
C PHE A 81 3.63 1.45 -28.25
N GLU A 82 3.95 2.42 -29.11
CA GLU A 82 3.10 2.80 -30.25
C GLU A 82 2.78 1.65 -31.23
N ASN A 83 3.73 0.75 -31.47
CA ASN A 83 3.66 -0.34 -32.45
C ASN A 83 3.61 -1.74 -31.79
N ILE A 84 2.97 -1.87 -30.63
CA ILE A 84 2.81 -3.16 -29.97
C ILE A 84 1.92 -4.11 -30.80
N LYS A 85 2.25 -5.40 -30.77
CA LYS A 85 1.44 -6.43 -31.44
C LYS A 85 0.03 -6.50 -30.85
N VAL A 86 -0.95 -6.81 -31.69
CA VAL A 86 -2.34 -7.00 -31.26
C VAL A 86 -2.42 -8.15 -30.25
N ASP A 87 -3.17 -7.95 -29.17
CA ASP A 87 -3.38 -8.93 -28.08
C ASP A 87 -2.15 -9.22 -27.21
N VAL A 88 -1.10 -8.40 -27.31
CA VAL A 88 0.07 -8.48 -26.42
C VAL A 88 0.03 -7.32 -25.43
N THR A 89 0.23 -7.63 -24.15
CA THR A 89 0.39 -6.64 -23.08
C THR A 89 1.85 -6.59 -22.62
N PRO A 90 2.39 -5.39 -22.30
CA PRO A 90 3.71 -5.28 -21.71
C PRO A 90 3.83 -6.04 -20.38
N MET A 91 5.03 -6.52 -20.09
CA MET A 91 5.35 -7.21 -18.83
C MET A 91 6.58 -6.59 -18.19
N TYR A 92 6.68 -6.72 -16.87
CA TYR A 92 7.86 -6.31 -16.11
C TYR A 92 8.44 -7.47 -15.30
N LYS A 93 9.74 -7.38 -15.01
CA LYS A 93 10.43 -8.29 -14.11
C LYS A 93 11.57 -7.56 -13.40
N PHE A 94 11.72 -7.79 -12.10
CA PHE A 94 12.92 -7.42 -11.35
C PHE A 94 13.98 -8.51 -11.48
N LEU A 95 15.21 -8.12 -11.80
CA LEU A 95 16.38 -8.97 -11.94
C LEU A 95 17.47 -8.52 -10.97
N ALA A 96 18.14 -9.47 -10.34
CA ALA A 96 19.36 -9.21 -9.59
C ALA A 96 20.53 -8.89 -10.54
N SER A 97 21.56 -8.20 -10.04
CA SER A 97 22.78 -7.89 -10.81
C SER A 97 23.48 -9.14 -11.36
N SER A 98 23.40 -10.28 -10.65
CA SER A 98 23.99 -11.57 -11.03
C SER A 98 23.29 -12.26 -12.21
N GLU A 99 22.01 -11.96 -12.45
CA GLU A 99 21.23 -12.58 -13.53
C GLU A 99 21.52 -11.93 -14.90
N GLN A 100 22.10 -10.73 -14.90
CA GLN A 100 22.44 -9.95 -16.09
C GLN A 100 23.79 -10.39 -16.68
N LYS A 101 23.91 -10.42 -18.01
CA LYS A 101 25.16 -10.81 -18.73
C LYS A 101 25.88 -9.65 -19.45
N LYS A 102 25.29 -8.45 -19.45
CA LYS A 102 25.76 -7.32 -20.28
C LYS A 102 26.74 -6.39 -19.55
N GLU A 103 26.51 -6.14 -18.27
CA GLU A 103 27.33 -5.26 -17.43
C GLU A 103 28.05 -6.08 -16.35
N PRO A 104 29.18 -5.60 -15.82
CA PRO A 104 29.82 -6.23 -14.66
C PRO A 104 28.85 -6.25 -13.47
N GLU A 105 28.90 -7.34 -12.70
CA GLU A 105 28.03 -7.52 -11.55
C GLU A 105 28.35 -6.51 -10.45
N ASP A 106 27.33 -5.75 -10.03
CA ASP A 106 27.40 -4.85 -8.88
C ASP A 106 26.19 -5.10 -7.97
N PRO A 107 26.38 -5.71 -6.77
CA PRO A 107 25.30 -6.01 -5.82
C PRO A 107 24.55 -4.79 -5.29
N SER A 108 25.12 -3.59 -5.46
CA SER A 108 24.51 -2.33 -5.03
C SER A 108 23.28 -1.97 -5.86
N PHE A 109 23.12 -2.60 -7.03
CA PHE A 109 22.04 -2.33 -7.97
C PHE A 109 21.26 -3.59 -8.34
N GLN A 110 20.02 -3.38 -8.71
CA GLN A 110 19.14 -4.36 -9.33
C GLN A 110 18.58 -3.75 -10.62
N TYR A 111 17.98 -4.57 -11.49
CA TYR A 111 17.47 -4.11 -12.78
C TYR A 111 15.98 -4.39 -12.87
N LEU A 112 15.21 -3.38 -13.26
CA LEU A 112 13.83 -3.55 -13.69
C LEU A 112 13.81 -3.71 -15.21
N VAL A 113 13.34 -4.85 -15.69
CA VAL A 113 13.22 -5.14 -17.12
C VAL A 113 11.77 -5.01 -17.55
N LEU A 114 11.54 -4.27 -18.62
CA LEU A 114 10.28 -4.18 -19.34
C LEU A 114 10.40 -4.94 -20.66
N SER A 115 9.40 -5.77 -20.96
CA SER A 115 9.32 -6.59 -22.16
C SER A 115 7.98 -6.38 -22.86
N ALA A 116 8.01 -6.10 -24.16
CA ALA A 116 6.81 -6.01 -25.00
C ALA A 116 7.16 -6.41 -26.44
N GLU A 117 6.48 -7.39 -27.04
CA GLU A 117 6.70 -7.75 -28.46
C GLU A 117 6.07 -6.68 -29.38
N PRO A 118 6.77 -6.13 -30.40
CA PRO A 118 8.05 -6.56 -30.99
C PRO A 118 9.29 -5.77 -30.49
N TYR A 119 9.14 -4.98 -29.43
CA TYR A 119 10.22 -4.14 -28.90
C TYR A 119 11.31 -4.98 -28.23
N GLU A 120 12.52 -4.43 -28.23
CA GLU A 120 13.61 -4.97 -27.42
C GLU A 120 13.34 -4.72 -25.92
N ASN A 121 13.82 -5.64 -25.08
CA ASN A 121 13.70 -5.50 -23.64
C ASN A 121 14.49 -4.29 -23.15
N ILE A 122 13.84 -3.44 -22.35
CA ILE A 122 14.45 -2.26 -21.74
C ILE A 122 14.77 -2.59 -20.29
N ALA A 123 16.01 -2.38 -19.86
CA ALA A 123 16.41 -2.56 -18.47
C ALA A 123 16.73 -1.21 -17.82
N ILE A 124 16.15 -0.95 -16.66
CA ILE A 124 16.36 0.25 -15.86
C ILE A 124 17.13 -0.16 -14.60
N LYS A 125 18.32 0.43 -14.42
CA LYS A 125 19.15 0.22 -13.23
C LYS A 125 18.56 0.97 -12.04
N ILE A 126 18.25 0.26 -10.96
CA ILE A 126 17.68 0.83 -9.73
C ILE A 126 18.53 0.39 -8.52
N PRO A 127 18.53 1.15 -7.41
CA PRO A 127 19.23 0.74 -6.19
C PRO A 127 18.70 -0.60 -5.66
N SER A 128 19.58 -1.43 -5.08
CA SER A 128 19.25 -2.74 -4.48
C SER A 128 18.53 -2.62 -3.12
N ASP A 129 17.79 -1.54 -2.90
CA ASP A 129 16.92 -1.40 -1.74
C ASP A 129 15.75 -2.40 -1.85
N LYS A 130 15.32 -2.96 -0.71
CA LYS A 130 14.24 -3.95 -0.68
C LYS A 130 12.95 -3.32 -1.20
N ILE A 131 12.32 -3.98 -2.16
CA ILE A 131 11.03 -3.57 -2.72
C ILE A 131 9.92 -4.20 -1.87
N ASP A 132 8.87 -3.44 -1.59
CA ASP A 132 7.70 -3.92 -0.88
C ASP A 132 6.73 -4.58 -1.87
N PHE A 133 6.71 -5.92 -1.88
CA PHE A 133 5.84 -6.73 -2.74
C PHE A 133 4.44 -6.95 -2.16
N SER A 134 4.03 -6.19 -1.13
CA SER A 134 2.64 -6.24 -0.67
C SER A 134 1.67 -5.69 -1.73
N ASN A 135 0.46 -6.27 -1.80
CA ASN A 135 -0.52 -6.05 -2.87
C ASN A 135 -0.95 -4.59 -3.10
N ASP A 136 -0.64 -3.66 -2.18
CA ASP A 136 -0.98 -2.23 -2.30
C ASP A 136 0.24 -1.35 -2.63
N LYS A 137 1.44 -1.94 -2.74
CA LYS A 137 2.70 -1.22 -2.89
C LYS A 137 3.36 -1.40 -4.26
N ILE A 138 2.79 -2.27 -5.09
CA ILE A 138 3.13 -2.40 -6.50
C ILE A 138 1.84 -2.33 -7.29
N TRP A 139 1.83 -1.52 -8.33
CA TRP A 139 0.69 -1.35 -9.22
C TRP A 139 1.20 -1.19 -10.65
N ASP A 140 0.56 -1.87 -11.58
CA ASP A 140 0.80 -1.68 -13.00
C ASP A 140 -0.51 -1.60 -13.78
N TYR A 141 -0.46 -0.87 -14.90
CA TYR A 141 -1.60 -0.65 -15.76
C TYR A 141 -1.18 -0.45 -17.20
N TRP A 142 -1.90 -1.11 -18.10
CA TRP A 142 -1.75 -0.97 -19.54
C TRP A 142 -2.98 -0.29 -20.12
N ASP A 143 -2.77 0.85 -20.76
CA ASP A 143 -3.80 1.55 -21.52
C ASP A 143 -3.70 1.16 -23.01
N PRO A 144 -4.64 0.35 -23.53
CA PRO A 144 -4.63 -0.08 -24.92
C PRO A 144 -4.96 1.04 -25.91
N ASP A 145 -5.57 2.14 -25.47
CA ASP A 145 -5.98 3.25 -26.33
C ASP A 145 -4.81 4.22 -26.56
N THR A 146 -4.14 4.63 -25.47
CA THR A 146 -2.97 5.52 -25.54
C THR A 146 -1.66 4.79 -25.82
N LYS A 147 -1.65 3.46 -25.67
CA LYS A 147 -0.47 2.59 -25.74
C LYS A 147 0.57 2.93 -24.67
N GLU A 148 0.11 3.32 -23.49
CA GLU A 148 0.96 3.65 -22.34
C GLU A 148 0.92 2.55 -21.29
N TYR A 149 2.10 2.15 -20.82
CA TYR A 149 2.29 1.22 -19.73
C TYR A 149 2.84 1.95 -18.51
N CYS A 150 2.09 1.90 -17.42
CA CYS A 150 2.44 2.53 -16.15
C CYS A 150 2.79 1.44 -15.14
N LEU A 151 3.94 1.59 -14.48
CA LEU A 151 4.36 0.75 -13.37
C LEU A 151 4.79 1.64 -12.20
N GLN A 152 4.18 1.42 -11.04
CA GLN A 152 4.50 2.09 -9.80
C GLN A 152 4.87 1.06 -8.74
N PHE A 153 5.97 1.30 -8.02
CA PHE A 153 6.34 0.47 -6.89
C PHE A 153 6.98 1.31 -5.77
N PHE A 154 6.92 0.80 -4.55
CA PHE A 154 7.53 1.40 -3.37
C PHE A 154 8.65 0.54 -2.79
N PHE A 155 9.69 1.20 -2.30
CA PHE A 155 10.72 0.58 -1.48
C PHE A 155 10.23 0.42 -0.04
N LEU A 156 10.75 -0.62 0.62
CA LEU A 156 10.56 -0.85 2.04
C LEU A 156 11.34 0.23 2.81
N ASN A 157 10.68 0.90 3.76
CA ASN A 157 11.35 1.87 4.61
C ASN A 157 12.41 1.15 5.47
N LYS A 158 13.62 1.72 5.51
CA LYS A 158 14.70 1.27 6.41
C LYS A 158 14.41 1.68 7.84
#